data_AF-A0A8S0VKD4-F1
#
_entry.id   AF-A0A8S0VKD4-F1
#
_cell.length_a   1.000
_cell.length_b   1.000
_cell.length_c   1.000
_cell.angle_alpha   90.00
_cell.angle_beta   90.00
_cell.angle_gamma   90.00
#
_symmetry.space_group_name_H-M   'P 1'
#
loop_
_entity.id
_entity.type
_entity.pdbx_description
1 polymer ?
#
loop_
_entity_poly.entity_id
_entity_poly.type
_entity_poly.pdbx_seq_one_letter_code
_entity_poly.pdbx_strand_id
1 'polypeptide(L)'
;MGSSFQGLNRTGKMVYRDLLKAVRKHVGKQEHNSHFTDFIKQEFRNNINSENPQKLKLAHDYTVYLNSVHHHKDLLFSYNIAVDRSDEMKRILGKSAASVGLQLPEVYKS
;
A
#
# COMPACT_ATOMS: atom_id res chain seq x y z
N MET A 1 12.58 -7.25 -22.78
CA MET A 1 13.99 -6.82 -22.68
C MET A 1 14.46 -7.02 -21.25
N GLY A 2 15.25 -8.08 -21.02
CA GLY A 2 15.70 -8.49 -19.69
C GLY A 2 16.96 -7.73 -19.26
N SER A 3 16.87 -7.02 -18.14
CA SER A 3 18.03 -6.43 -17.47
C SER A 3 18.62 -7.48 -16.53
N SER A 4 19.72 -8.09 -16.95
CA SER A 4 20.42 -9.13 -16.21
C SER A 4 21.16 -8.53 -15.01
N PHE A 5 20.57 -8.66 -13.82
CA PHE A 5 21.19 -8.39 -12.51
C PHE A 5 22.19 -9.50 -12.14
N GLN A 6 23.17 -9.77 -13.01
CA GLN A 6 24.08 -10.91 -12.85
C GLN A 6 25.04 -10.78 -11.64
N GLY A 7 25.31 -9.56 -11.14
CA GLY A 7 26.25 -9.32 -10.04
C GLY A 7 25.69 -9.40 -8.60
N LEU A 8 24.37 -9.39 -8.37
CA LEU A 8 23.83 -9.53 -7.01
C LEU A 8 23.86 -10.98 -6.52
N ASN A 9 24.30 -11.16 -5.27
CA ASN A 9 24.13 -12.41 -4.52
C ASN A 9 22.64 -12.80 -4.39
N ARG A 10 22.36 -14.08 -4.11
CA ARG A 10 20.98 -14.62 -4.05
C ARG A 10 20.10 -13.83 -3.08
N THR A 11 20.64 -13.45 -1.93
CA THR A 11 19.95 -12.69 -0.89
C THR A 11 19.54 -11.30 -1.37
N GLY A 12 20.44 -10.56 -2.00
CA GLY A 12 20.17 -9.22 -2.51
C GLY A 12 19.15 -9.22 -3.65
N LYS A 13 19.13 -10.27 -4.48
CA LYS A 13 18.07 -10.47 -5.48
C LYS A 13 16.69 -10.67 -4.83
N MET A 14 16.61 -11.39 -3.71
CA MET A 14 15.34 -11.56 -2.99
C MET A 14 14.88 -10.24 -2.38
N VAL A 15 15.75 -9.56 -1.63
CA VAL A 15 15.44 -8.26 -1.01
C VAL A 15 14.97 -7.23 -2.03
N TYR A 16 15.66 -7.15 -3.19
CA TYR A 16 15.25 -6.29 -4.29
C TYR A 16 13.83 -6.58 -4.79
N ARG A 17 13.51 -7.86 -5.02
CA ARG A 17 12.20 -8.28 -5.52
C ARG A 17 11.10 -8.01 -4.51
N ASP A 18 11.37 -8.29 -3.23
CA ASP A 18 10.41 -8.10 -2.15
C ASP A 18 10.12 -6.61 -1.93
N LEU A 19 11.16 -5.77 -1.94
CA LEU A 19 11.01 -4.33 -1.84
C LEU A 19 10.20 -3.76 -3.01
N LEU A 20 10.53 -4.13 -4.25
CA LEU A 20 9.78 -3.67 -5.42
C LEU A 20 8.32 -4.12 -5.38
N LYS A 21 8.06 -5.34 -4.91
CA LYS A 21 6.69 -5.85 -4.77
C LYS A 21 5.91 -5.06 -3.72
N ALA A 22 6.52 -4.82 -2.56
CA ALA A 22 5.90 -4.05 -1.48
C ALA A 22 5.60 -2.61 -1.93
N VAL A 23 6.56 -1.92 -2.54
CA VAL A 23 6.39 -0.55 -3.04
C VAL A 23 5.31 -0.46 -4.12
N ARG A 24 5.27 -1.39 -5.07
CA ARG A 24 4.19 -1.43 -6.07
C ARG A 24 2.83 -1.64 -5.45
N LYS A 25 2.72 -2.54 -4.47
CA LYS A 25 1.44 -2.86 -3.80
C LYS A 25 0.91 -1.69 -2.96
N HIS A 26 1.82 -1.02 -2.25
CA HIS A 26 1.46 -0.12 -1.16
C HIS A 26 1.60 1.36 -1.50
N VAL A 27 2.58 1.71 -2.34
CA VAL A 27 2.85 3.09 -2.79
C VAL A 27 2.32 3.27 -4.22
N GLY A 28 2.50 2.29 -5.11
CA GLY A 28 2.31 2.40 -6.56
C GLY A 28 0.89 2.53 -7.14
N LYS A 29 -0.14 2.86 -6.35
CA LYS A 29 -1.53 2.95 -6.87
C LYS A 29 -1.87 4.25 -7.64
N GLN A 30 -0.95 5.22 -7.72
CA GLN A 30 -1.17 6.48 -8.46
C GLN A 30 -0.21 6.59 -9.65
N GLU A 31 -0.68 7.19 -10.76
CA GLU A 31 0.06 7.33 -12.03
C GLU A 31 1.47 7.94 -11.88
N HIS A 32 1.70 8.76 -10.86
CA HIS A 32 2.97 9.44 -10.61
C HIS A 32 4.00 8.59 -9.82
N ASN A 33 3.67 7.35 -9.41
CA ASN A 33 4.53 6.56 -8.52
C ASN A 33 5.53 5.65 -9.24
N SER A 34 5.63 5.74 -10.58
CA SER A 34 6.67 5.09 -11.38
C SER A 34 8.08 5.52 -10.93
N HIS A 35 8.24 6.79 -10.55
CA HIS A 35 9.48 7.38 -10.05
C HIS A 35 10.09 6.60 -8.88
N PHE A 36 9.27 6.11 -7.94
CA PHE A 36 9.77 5.33 -6.80
C PHE A 36 10.33 3.98 -7.24
N THR A 37 9.63 3.28 -8.13
CA THR A 37 10.12 1.99 -8.63
C THR A 37 11.35 2.12 -9.50
N ASP A 38 11.47 3.22 -10.25
CA ASP A 38 12.64 3.50 -11.08
C ASP A 38 13.84 3.93 -10.25
N PHE A 39 13.62 4.74 -9.20
CA PHE A 39 14.64 5.07 -8.23
C PHE A 39 15.22 3.81 -7.56
N ILE A 40 14.36 2.89 -7.10
CA ILE A 40 14.82 1.62 -6.50
C ILE A 40 15.62 0.79 -7.51
N LYS A 41 15.20 0.71 -8.78
CA LYS A 41 15.98 0.03 -9.83
C LYS A 41 17.35 0.67 -10.01
N GLN A 42 17.44 1.99 -10.02
CA GLN A 42 18.68 2.72 -10.20
C GLN A 42 19.62 2.55 -9.01
N GLU A 43 19.12 2.67 -7.78
CA GLU A 43 19.91 2.45 -6.56
C GLU A 43 20.48 1.04 -6.50
N PHE A 44 19.68 0.01 -6.80
CA PHE A 44 20.17 -1.37 -6.82
C PHE A 44 21.16 -1.63 -7.95
N ARG A 45 21.06 -0.91 -9.09
CA ARG A 45 22.03 -0.98 -10.20
C ARG A 45 23.36 -0.30 -9.85
N ASN A 46 23.31 0.84 -9.17
CA ASN A 46 24.52 1.58 -8.76
C ASN A 46 25.29 0.84 -7.67
N ASN A 47 24.59 0.05 -6.83
CA ASN A 47 25.16 -0.66 -5.70
C ASN A 47 25.41 -2.17 -5.97
N ILE A 48 25.33 -2.67 -7.22
CA ILE A 48 25.49 -4.11 -7.57
C ILE A 48 26.81 -4.68 -7.02
N ASN A 49 27.88 -3.89 -7.09
CA ASN A 49 29.23 -4.31 -6.68
C ASN A 49 29.59 -3.87 -5.26
N SER A 50 28.71 -3.13 -4.58
CA SER A 50 28.97 -2.75 -3.19
C SER A 50 28.57 -3.90 -2.28
N GLU A 51 29.55 -4.64 -1.76
CA GLU A 51 29.36 -5.62 -0.69
C GLU A 51 29.11 -4.92 0.65
N ASN A 52 28.15 -3.99 0.70
CA ASN A 52 27.75 -3.36 1.95
C ASN A 52 26.54 -4.13 2.53
N PRO A 53 26.76 -5.14 3.38
CA PRO A 53 25.69 -5.94 3.96
C PRO A 53 24.69 -5.10 4.78
N GLN A 54 25.11 -3.95 5.31
CA GLN A 54 24.24 -3.06 6.08
C GLN A 54 23.16 -2.42 5.20
N LYS A 55 23.48 -2.03 3.95
CA LYS A 55 22.51 -1.46 3.02
C LYS A 55 21.44 -2.49 2.62
N LEU A 56 21.85 -3.73 2.37
CA LEU A 56 20.92 -4.82 2.08
C LEU A 56 20.02 -5.14 3.27
N LYS A 57 20.57 -5.15 4.48
CA LYS A 57 19.79 -5.30 5.71
C LYS A 57 18.77 -4.17 5.86
N LEU A 58 19.18 -2.92 5.64
CA LEU A 58 18.28 -1.76 5.73
C LEU A 58 17.13 -1.84 4.72
N ALA A 59 17.41 -2.26 3.48
CA ALA A 59 16.37 -2.45 2.47
C ALA A 59 15.38 -3.56 2.83
N HIS A 60 15.87 -4.65 3.43
CA HIS A 60 15.03 -5.70 3.98
C HIS A 60 14.15 -5.19 5.14
N ASP A 61 14.76 -4.53 6.13
CA ASP A 61 14.07 -4.01 7.31
C ASP A 61 13.00 -2.99 6.92
N TYR A 62 13.30 -2.13 5.92
CA TYR A 62 12.32 -1.21 5.36
C TYR A 62 11.15 -1.93 4.67
N THR A 63 11.41 -3.04 3.98
CA THR A 63 10.35 -3.85 3.36
C THR A 63 9.42 -4.45 4.41
N VAL A 64 9.98 -4.96 5.51
CA VAL A 64 9.21 -5.47 6.66
C VAL A 64 8.37 -4.35 7.26
N TYR A 65 8.98 -3.19 7.55
CA TYR A 65 8.27 -2.03 8.09
C TYR A 65 7.10 -1.59 7.21
N LEU A 66 7.32 -1.44 5.90
CA LEU A 66 6.29 -1.01 4.96
C LEU A 66 5.09 -1.97 4.95
N ASN A 67 5.36 -3.28 4.88
CA ASN A 67 4.30 -4.29 4.91
C ASN A 67 3.52 -4.27 6.24
N SER A 68 4.22 -4.13 7.37
CA SER A 68 3.59 -4.08 8.70
C SER A 68 2.68 -2.86 8.86
N VAL A 69 3.16 -1.67 8.47
CA VAL A 69 2.34 -0.43 8.52
C VAL A 69 1.06 -0.58 7.71
N HIS A 70 1.17 -1.11 6.49
CA HIS A 70 0.00 -1.30 5.65
C HIS A 70 -0.92 -2.40 6.17
N HIS A 71 -0.38 -3.49 6.73
CA HIS A 71 -1.19 -4.51 7.37
C HIS A 71 -2.00 -3.95 8.56
N HIS A 72 -1.37 -3.12 9.41
CA HIS A 72 -2.07 -2.45 10.50
C HIS A 72 -3.13 -1.46 10.00
N LYS A 73 -2.85 -0.73 8.91
CA LYS A 73 -3.84 0.13 8.25
C LYS A 73 -5.05 -0.66 7.76
N ASP A 74 -4.83 -1.79 7.09
CA ASP A 74 -5.90 -2.65 6.59
C ASP A 74 -6.73 -3.23 7.76
N LEU A 75 -6.07 -3.62 8.86
CA LEU A 75 -6.75 -4.05 10.08
C LEU A 75 -7.64 -2.94 10.66
N LEU A 76 -7.14 -1.71 10.81
CA LEU A 76 -7.95 -0.60 11.33
C LEU A 76 -9.20 -0.35 10.47
N PHE A 77 -9.06 -0.41 9.14
CA PHE A 77 -10.20 -0.32 8.24
C PHE A 77 -11.17 -1.51 8.37
N SER A 78 -10.68 -2.73 8.62
CA SER A 78 -11.53 -3.89 8.85
C SER A 78 -12.40 -3.78 10.11
N TYR A 79 -11.92 -3.08 11.13
CA TYR A 79 -12.70 -2.75 12.33
C TYR A 79 -13.63 -1.53 12.13
N ASN A 80 -13.71 -0.99 10.91
CA ASN A 80 -14.40 0.25 10.58
C ASN A 80 -13.96 1.43 11.46
N ILE A 81 -12.69 1.42 11.89
CA ILE A 81 -12.03 2.53 12.55
C ILE A 81 -11.43 3.38 11.43
N ALA A 82 -11.91 4.62 11.28
CA ALA A 82 -11.60 5.56 10.20
C ALA A 82 -12.29 5.34 8.84
N VAL A 83 -13.42 4.61 8.79
CA VAL A 83 -14.37 4.65 7.65
C VAL A 83 -15.51 5.60 8.01
N ASP A 84 -15.74 6.62 7.19
CA ASP A 84 -16.91 7.50 7.33
C ASP A 84 -18.19 6.71 7.02
N ARG A 85 -19.01 6.45 8.05
CA ARG A 85 -20.26 5.69 7.93
C ARG A 85 -21.48 6.59 7.77
N SER A 86 -21.29 7.89 7.58
CA SER A 86 -22.38 8.86 7.45
C SER A 86 -23.37 8.44 6.35
N ASP A 87 -22.85 8.00 5.21
CA ASP A 87 -23.68 7.57 4.07
C ASP A 87 -24.38 6.24 4.31
N GLU A 88 -23.71 5.29 4.96
CA GLU A 88 -24.34 4.02 5.31
C GLU A 88 -25.45 4.19 6.35
N MET A 89 -25.24 5.05 7.35
CA MET A 89 -26.27 5.44 8.32
C MET A 89 -27.45 6.15 7.64
N LYS A 90 -27.21 7.11 6.74
CA LYS A 90 -28.27 7.74 5.94
C LYS A 90 -29.10 6.69 5.17
N ARG A 91 -28.43 5.71 4.56
CA ARG A 91 -29.10 4.64 3.80
C ARG A 91 -29.95 3.73 4.69
N ILE A 92 -29.44 3.36 5.87
CA ILE A 92 -30.19 2.56 6.85
C ILE A 92 -31.40 3.35 7.35
N LEU A 93 -31.24 4.63 7.70
CA LEU A 93 -32.33 5.50 8.12
C LEU A 93 -33.42 5.59 7.03
N GLY A 94 -33.02 5.70 5.76
CA GLY A 94 -33.91 5.67 4.59
C GLY A 94 -34.78 4.43 4.52
N LYS A 95 -34.15 3.26 4.68
CA LYS A 95 -34.85 1.98 4.67
C LYS A 95 -35.80 1.84 5.87
N SER A 96 -35.35 2.23 7.06
CA SER A 96 -36.16 2.17 8.28
C SER A 96 -37.36 3.11 8.21
N ALA A 97 -37.18 4.35 7.76
CA ALA A 97 -38.27 5.30 7.58
C ALA A 97 -39.28 4.77 6.55
N ALA A 98 -38.81 4.29 5.39
CA ALA A 98 -39.67 3.73 4.35
C ALA A 98 -40.47 2.51 4.86
N SER A 99 -39.89 1.68 5.74
CA SER A 99 -40.57 0.51 6.31
C SER A 99 -41.78 0.85 7.18
N VAL A 100 -41.80 2.05 7.77
CA VAL A 100 -42.92 2.57 8.58
C VAL A 100 -43.78 3.61 7.83
N GLY A 101 -43.59 3.73 6.51
CA GLY A 101 -44.34 4.67 5.67
C GLY A 101 -43.92 6.14 5.80
N LEU A 102 -42.76 6.41 6.42
CA LEU A 102 -42.21 7.75 6.59
C LEU A 102 -41.09 8.01 5.56
N GLN A 103 -40.96 9.25 5.09
CA GLN A 103 -39.85 9.67 4.25
C GLN A 103 -38.81 10.44 5.07
N LEU A 104 -37.53 10.39 4.67
CA LEU A 104 -36.52 11.22 5.32
C LEU A 104 -36.77 12.71 5.07
N PRO A 105 -36.50 13.58 6.07
CA PRO A 105 -36.49 15.03 5.87
C PRO A 105 -35.47 15.48 4.81
N GLU A 106 -35.77 16.57 4.10
CA GLU A 106 -34.94 17.12 3.00
C GLU A 106 -33.47 17.34 3.38
N VAL A 107 -33.20 17.73 4.63
CA VAL A 107 -31.84 17.91 5.18
C VAL A 107 -30.95 16.66 5.13
N TYR A 108 -31.51 15.48 4.88
CA TYR A 108 -30.78 14.22 4.79
C TYR A 108 -30.80 13.58 3.39
N LYS A 109 -31.44 14.22 2.40
CA LYS A 109 -31.51 13.72 1.01
C LYS A 109 -30.31 14.13 0.14
N SER A 110 -29.41 14.97 0.66
CA SER A 110 -28.17 15.42 0.02
C SER A 110 -26.99 14.48 0.23
#